data_AF-A0A966Z9F2-F1
#
_entry.id   AF-A0A966Z9F2-F1
#
_cell.length_a   1.000
_cell.length_b   1.000
_cell.length_c   1.000
_cell.angle_alpha   90.00
_cell.angle_beta   90.00
_cell.angle_gamma   90.00
#
_symmetry.space_group_name_H-M   'P 1'
#
loop_
_entity.id
_entity.type
_entity.pdbx_description
1 polymer ?
#
loop_
_entity_poly.entity_id
_entity_poly.type
_entity_poly.pdbx_seq_one_letter_code
_entity_poly.pdbx_strand_id
1 'polypeptide(L)'
;MTGTPNQIQMADQIRRLVAAEFDRVALAFQAVAFTQQGEIRAETVDILEILAGKRAEVLANDRAGYFITTWRELSDQVRQLIFADPAYKAIQLRRTQRSLLEKPEVPPSPVSA
;
A
#
# COMPACT_ATOMS: atom_id res chain seq x y z
N MET A 1 10.25 -11.85 20.86
CA MET A 1 9.03 -12.41 20.27
C MET A 1 8.43 -13.41 21.25
N THR A 2 7.12 -13.43 21.40
CA THR A 2 6.39 -14.15 22.44
C THR A 2 5.62 -15.32 21.82
N GLY A 3 5.86 -16.54 22.33
CA GLY A 3 5.29 -17.80 21.84
C GLY A 3 6.10 -19.00 22.34
N THR A 4 5.71 -20.22 21.97
CA THR A 4 6.55 -21.40 22.21
C THR A 4 7.82 -21.33 21.34
N PRO A 5 8.92 -22.03 21.68
CA PRO A 5 10.14 -22.03 20.88
C PRO A 5 9.90 -22.35 19.40
N ASN A 6 9.05 -23.35 19.12
CA ASN A 6 8.68 -23.71 17.75
C ASN A 6 7.87 -22.60 17.04
N GLN A 7 6.94 -21.96 17.75
CA GLN A 7 6.18 -20.83 17.20
C GLN A 7 7.09 -19.64 16.90
N ILE A 8 8.04 -19.32 17.78
CA ILE A 8 8.99 -18.22 17.58
C ILE A 8 9.82 -18.49 16.33
N GLN A 9 10.37 -19.69 16.18
CA GLN A 9 11.17 -20.06 15.02
C GLN A 9 10.39 -19.90 13.70
N MET A 10 9.15 -20.38 13.66
CA MET A 10 8.28 -20.24 12.48
C MET A 10 7.90 -18.79 12.22
N ALA A 11 7.55 -18.03 13.26
CA ALA A 11 7.17 -16.63 13.14
C ALA A 11 8.34 -15.75 12.67
N ASP A 12 9.59 -16.04 13.08
CA ASP A 12 10.76 -15.33 12.59
C ASP A 12 11.02 -15.58 11.09
N GLN A 13 10.75 -16.78 10.60
CA GLN A 13 10.80 -17.07 9.16
C GLN A 13 9.74 -16.26 8.40
N ILE A 14 8.50 -16.27 8.88
CA ILE A 14 7.40 -15.49 8.28
C ILE A 14 7.72 -13.99 8.32
N ARG A 15 8.19 -13.46 9.46
CA ARG A 15 8.53 -12.03 9.62
C ARG A 15 9.57 -11.57 8.61
N ARG A 16 10.57 -12.40 8.28
CA ARG A 16 11.56 -12.09 7.23
C ARG A 16 10.93 -12.05 5.84
N LEU A 17 10.04 -12.99 5.53
CA LEU A 17 9.34 -13.01 4.25
C LEU A 17 8.38 -11.81 4.10
N VAL A 18 7.68 -11.45 5.18
CA VAL A 18 6.87 -10.23 5.25
C VAL A 18 7.72 -8.99 4.96
N ALA A 19 8.87 -8.85 5.63
CA ALA A 19 9.77 -7.73 5.38
C ALA A 19 10.21 -7.65 3.91
N ALA A 20 10.57 -8.78 3.31
CA ALA A 20 10.95 -8.85 1.89
C ALA A 20 9.78 -8.46 0.95
N GLU A 21 8.55 -8.81 1.29
CA GLU A 21 7.38 -8.41 0.50
C GLU A 21 7.11 -6.90 0.58
N PHE A 22 7.25 -6.29 1.77
CA PHE A 22 7.21 -4.83 1.90
C PHE A 22 8.28 -4.16 1.03
N ASP A 23 9.50 -4.69 1.04
CA ASP A 23 10.62 -4.15 0.26
C ASP A 23 10.35 -4.30 -1.26
N ARG A 24 9.78 -5.43 -1.70
CA ARG A 24 9.35 -5.64 -3.10
C ARG A 24 8.32 -4.62 -3.54
N VAL A 25 7.29 -4.38 -2.72
CA VAL A 25 6.23 -3.41 -3.03
C VAL A 25 6.80 -1.99 -3.06
N ALA A 26 7.70 -1.65 -2.14
CA ALA A 26 8.37 -0.35 -2.12
C ALA A 26 9.17 -0.10 -3.41
N LEU A 27 9.96 -1.09 -3.85
CA LEU A 27 10.73 -1.00 -5.09
C LEU A 27 9.82 -0.77 -6.32
N ALA A 28 8.67 -1.44 -6.38
CA ALA A 28 7.70 -1.24 -7.46
C ALA A 28 7.17 0.21 -7.49
N PHE A 29 6.79 0.77 -6.33
CA PHE A 29 6.34 2.16 -6.26
C PHE A 29 7.46 3.17 -6.54
N GLN A 30 8.68 2.89 -6.09
CA GLN A 30 9.85 3.72 -6.42
C GLN A 30 10.08 3.78 -7.92
N ALA A 31 10.06 2.64 -8.61
CA ALA A 31 10.20 2.57 -10.07
C ALA A 31 9.13 3.41 -10.79
N VAL A 32 7.88 3.39 -10.30
CA VAL A 32 6.80 4.24 -10.82
C VAL A 32 7.03 5.73 -10.52
N ALA A 33 7.47 6.08 -9.30
CA ALA A 33 7.76 7.46 -8.94
C ALA A 33 8.87 8.08 -9.81
N PHE A 34 9.85 7.28 -10.24
CA PHE A 34 10.93 7.74 -11.12
C PHE A 34 10.45 8.15 -12.51
N THR A 35 9.35 7.58 -13.02
CA THR A 35 8.81 7.92 -14.34
C THR A 35 7.78 9.05 -14.30
N GLN A 36 7.30 9.38 -13.10
CA GLN A 36 6.28 10.41 -12.88
C GLN A 36 6.88 11.78 -12.58
N GLN A 37 6.08 12.82 -12.77
CA GLN A 37 6.46 14.21 -12.48
C GLN A 37 5.35 14.93 -11.71
N GLY A 38 5.72 16.08 -11.12
CA GLY A 38 4.79 16.97 -10.44
C GLY A 38 3.99 16.27 -9.34
N GLU A 39 2.70 16.59 -9.27
CA GLU A 39 1.81 16.13 -8.22
C GLU A 39 1.62 14.60 -8.22
N ILE A 40 1.65 13.95 -9.39
CA ILE A 40 1.51 12.49 -9.48
C ILE A 40 2.72 11.80 -8.81
N ARG A 41 3.93 12.33 -9.02
CA ARG A 41 5.13 11.82 -8.32
C ARG A 41 5.03 12.06 -6.82
N ALA A 42 4.56 13.23 -6.39
CA ALA A 42 4.38 13.54 -4.97
C ALA A 42 3.41 12.55 -4.30
N GLU A 43 2.25 12.28 -4.92
CA GLU A 43 1.31 11.29 -4.40
C GLU A 43 1.91 9.87 -4.30
N THR A 44 2.77 9.47 -5.24
CA THR A 44 3.45 8.17 -5.16
C THR A 44 4.49 8.13 -4.04
N VAL A 45 5.14 9.27 -3.74
CA VAL A 45 6.02 9.41 -2.56
C VAL A 45 5.21 9.30 -1.27
N ASP A 46 4.04 9.93 -1.18
CA ASP A 46 3.15 9.78 -0.02
C ASP A 46 2.76 8.30 0.21
N ILE A 47 2.49 7.55 -0.86
CA ILE A 47 2.20 6.10 -0.76
C ILE A 47 3.40 5.32 -0.21
N LEU A 48 4.63 5.69 -0.58
CA LEU A 48 5.85 5.07 -0.03
C LEU A 48 6.00 5.35 1.47
N GLU A 49 5.63 6.54 1.93
CA GLU A 49 5.63 6.87 3.36
C GLU A 49 4.60 6.05 4.14
N ILE A 50 3.38 5.91 3.61
CA ILE A 50 2.35 5.03 4.18
C ILE A 50 2.86 3.59 4.28
N LEU A 51 3.47 3.08 3.21
CA LEU A 51 4.04 1.73 3.17
C LEU A 51 5.13 1.54 4.23
N ALA A 52 6.04 2.52 4.39
CA ALA A 52 7.10 2.48 5.39
C ALA A 52 6.54 2.48 6.82
N GLY A 53 5.52 3.30 7.10
CA GLY A 53 4.81 3.29 8.38
C GLY A 53 4.19 1.93 8.69
N LYS A 54 3.46 1.35 7.72
CA LYS A 54 2.84 0.03 7.87
C LYS A 54 3.86 -1.08 8.04
N ARG A 55 5.00 -1.02 7.34
CA ARG A 55 6.11 -1.96 7.55
C ARG A 55 6.61 -1.91 8.99
N ALA A 56 6.82 -0.71 9.53
CA ALA A 56 7.27 -0.54 10.91
C ALA A 56 6.24 -1.08 11.91
N GLU A 57 4.95 -0.75 11.75
CA GLU A 57 3.85 -1.26 12.60
C GLU A 57 3.79 -2.79 12.61
N VAL A 58 3.81 -3.41 11.42
CA VAL A 58 3.71 -4.87 11.27
C VAL A 58 4.92 -5.57 11.88
N LEU A 59 6.13 -5.10 11.57
CA LEU A 59 7.37 -5.73 12.03
C LEU A 59 7.66 -5.46 13.52
N ALA A 60 7.02 -4.47 14.13
CA ALA A 60 7.10 -4.21 15.57
C ALA A 60 6.24 -5.16 16.41
N ASN A 61 5.28 -5.87 15.81
CA ASN A 61 4.47 -6.85 16.55
C ASN A 61 5.37 -8.00 17.03
N ASP A 62 5.35 -8.26 18.33
CA ASP A 62 6.23 -9.22 18.98
C ASP A 62 5.58 -10.58 19.21
N ARG A 63 4.31 -10.79 18.82
CA ARG A 63 3.59 -12.04 19.04
C ARG A 63 3.83 -13.02 17.91
N ALA A 64 4.35 -14.21 18.19
CA ALA A 64 4.56 -15.24 17.18
C ALA A 64 3.23 -15.62 16.50
N GLY A 65 2.15 -15.70 17.27
CA GLY A 65 0.81 -15.98 16.77
C GLY A 65 0.33 -14.99 15.71
N TYR A 66 0.72 -13.71 15.78
CA TYR A 66 0.34 -12.71 14.78
C TYR A 66 0.90 -13.06 13.39
N PHE A 67 2.19 -13.38 13.29
CA PHE A 67 2.78 -13.76 12.01
C PHE A 67 2.22 -15.10 11.52
N ILE A 68 2.06 -16.08 12.40
CA ILE A 68 1.59 -17.42 12.05
C ILE A 68 0.13 -17.43 11.55
N THR A 69 -0.75 -16.60 12.11
CA THR A 69 -2.17 -16.60 11.72
C THR A 69 -2.47 -15.57 10.64
N THR A 70 -1.86 -14.38 10.73
CA THR A 70 -2.18 -13.27 9.84
C THR A 70 -1.31 -13.29 8.60
N TRP A 71 -0.03 -13.64 8.71
CA TRP A 71 0.97 -13.44 7.64
C TRP A 71 1.50 -14.72 7.00
N ARG A 72 0.94 -15.89 7.35
CA ARG A 72 1.39 -17.18 6.82
C ARG A 72 1.26 -17.28 5.30
N GLU A 73 0.19 -16.73 4.73
CA GLU A 73 -0.05 -16.72 3.29
C GLU A 73 0.23 -15.32 2.72
N LEU A 74 1.42 -15.14 2.16
CA LEU A 74 1.88 -13.87 1.59
C LEU A 74 1.27 -13.65 0.20
N SER A 75 0.02 -13.20 0.18
CA SER A 75 -0.68 -12.74 -1.03
C SER A 75 -0.78 -11.21 -1.04
N ASP A 76 -1.95 -10.63 -1.31
CA ASP A 76 -2.15 -9.18 -1.43
C ASP A 76 -2.23 -8.42 -0.10
N GLN A 77 -1.79 -9.00 1.02
CA GLN A 77 -1.96 -8.43 2.35
C GLN A 77 -1.29 -7.06 2.50
N VAL A 78 -0.08 -6.87 1.95
CA VAL A 78 0.60 -5.58 1.97
C VAL A 78 -0.19 -4.52 1.19
N ARG A 79 -0.75 -4.88 0.03
CA ARG A 79 -1.58 -3.96 -0.77
C ARG A 79 -2.89 -3.62 -0.06
N GLN A 80 -3.53 -4.61 0.57
CA GLN A 80 -4.76 -4.41 1.33
C GLN A 80 -4.55 -3.48 2.52
N LEU A 81 -3.40 -3.58 3.22
CA LEU A 81 -3.05 -2.65 4.30
C LEU A 81 -2.95 -1.20 3.82
N ILE A 82 -2.31 -0.96 2.68
CA ILE A 82 -2.25 0.37 2.08
C ILE A 82 -3.65 0.85 1.71
N PHE A 83 -4.46 0.01 1.05
CA PHE A 83 -5.82 0.36 0.63
C PHE A 83 -6.77 0.67 1.81
N ALA A 84 -6.55 0.03 2.95
CA ALA A 84 -7.30 0.30 4.16
C ALA A 84 -6.92 1.65 4.81
N ASP A 85 -5.72 2.16 4.52
CA ASP A 85 -5.15 3.34 5.17
C ASP A 85 -5.93 4.64 4.85
N PRO A 86 -6.29 5.45 5.86
CA PRO A 86 -7.01 6.70 5.64
C PRO A 86 -6.27 7.70 4.75
N ALA A 87 -4.95 7.81 4.86
CA ALA A 87 -4.15 8.73 4.05
C ALA A 87 -4.15 8.28 2.57
N TYR A 88 -4.10 6.96 2.34
CA TYR A 88 -4.23 6.41 0.99
C TYR A 88 -5.59 6.72 0.37
N LYS A 89 -6.68 6.59 1.14
CA LYS A 89 -8.04 6.95 0.68
C LYS A 89 -8.14 8.43 0.32
N ALA A 90 -7.47 9.31 1.06
CA ALA A 90 -7.41 10.73 0.74
C ALA A 90 -6.67 11.00 -0.59
N ILE A 91 -5.58 10.29 -0.87
CA ILE A 91 -4.88 10.35 -2.17
C ILE A 91 -5.81 9.90 -3.30
N GLN A 92 -6.53 8.79 -3.12
CA GLN A 92 -7.48 8.31 -4.14
C GLN A 92 -8.57 9.34 -4.43
N LEU A 93 -9.12 9.99 -3.39
CA LEU A 93 -10.12 11.03 -3.57
C LEU A 93 -9.58 12.20 -4.41
N ARG A 94 -8.36 12.67 -4.14
CA ARG A 94 -7.71 13.74 -4.93
C ARG A 94 -7.52 13.32 -6.38
N ARG A 95 -7.05 12.08 -6.62
CA ARG A 95 -6.90 11.52 -7.98
C ARG A 95 -8.22 11.49 -8.74
N THR A 96 -9.30 11.05 -8.10
CA THR A 96 -10.63 11.03 -8.71
C THR A 96 -11.13 12.44 -9.04
N GLN A 97 -10.98 13.39 -8.11
CA GLN A 97 -11.37 14.79 -8.34
C GLN A 97 -10.63 15.40 -9.53
N ARG A 98 -9.30 15.20 -9.61
CA ARG A 98 -8.48 15.62 -10.75
C ARG A 98 -8.98 15.04 -12.07
N SER A 99 -9.20 13.72 -12.11
CA SER A 99 -9.69 13.05 -13.32
C SER A 99 -11.07 13.54 -13.77
N LEU A 100 -11.92 14.01 -12.87
CA LEU A 100 -13.22 14.59 -13.20
C LEU A 100 -13.09 16.00 -13.78
N LEU A 101 -12.15 16.81 -13.28
CA LEU A 101 -11.88 18.17 -13.76
C LEU A 101 -11.17 18.20 -15.11
N GLU A 102 -10.37 17.19 -15.42
CA GLU A 102 -9.64 17.07 -16.70
C GLU A 102 -10.50 16.50 -17.84
N LYS A 103 -11.68 15.95 -17.54
CA LYS A 103 -12.58 15.40 -18.55
C LYS A 103 -13.40 16.55 -19.17
N PRO A 104 -13.38 16.77 -20.50
CA PRO A 104 -14.22 17.80 -21.10
C PRO A 104 -15.69 17.42 -20.89
N GLU A 105 -16.44 18.31 -20.25
CA GLU A 105 -17.90 18.27 -20.24
C GLU A 105 -18.35 18.47 -21.69
N VAL A 106 -18.70 17.38 -22.38
CA VAL A 106 -19.31 17.46 -23.70
C VAL A 106 -20.74 17.98 -23.49
N PRO A 107 -21.08 19.22 -23.90
CA PRO A 107 -22.45 19.69 -23.78
C PRO A 107 -23.35 18.80 -24.65
N PRO A 108 -24.60 18.54 -24.22
CA PRO A 108 -25.53 17.79 -25.06
C PRO A 108 -25.66 18.50 -26.40
N SER A 109 -25.38 17.78 -27.50
CA SER A 109 -25.56 18.29 -28.86
C SER A 109 -26.97 18.87 -29.00
N PRO A 110 -27.14 20.10 -29.53
CA PRO A 110 -28.46 20.62 -29.81
C PRO A 110 -29.14 19.67 -30.80
N VAL A 111 -30.29 19.13 -30.41
CA VAL A 111 -31.17 18.38 -31.28
C VAL A 111 -31.58 19.33 -32.40
N SER A 112 -31.09 19.08 -33.63
CA SER A 112 -31.53 19.82 -34.80
C SER A 112 -33.03 19.64 -34.98
N ALA A 113 -33.74 20.76 -35.01
CA ALA A 113 -35.18 20.86 -35.29
C ALA A 113 -35.52 20.55 -36.75
#